data_AF-A0A367CEF8-F1
#
_entry.id   AF-A0A367CEF8-F1
#
_cell.length_a   1.000
_cell.length_b   1.000
_cell.length_c   1.000
_cell.angle_alpha   90.00
_cell.angle_beta   90.00
_cell.angle_gamma   90.00
#
_symmetry.space_group_name_H-M   'P 1'
#
loop_
_entity.id
_entity.type
_entity.pdbx_description
1 polymer ?
#
loop_
_entity_poly.entity_id
_entity_poly.type
_entity_poly.pdbx_seq_one_letter_code
_entity_poly.pdbx_strand_id
1 'polypeptide(L)' 'MVTIEEYVEQTIEKLREANLLLNKVYEKDSFAREIQDDIAEIMNTLRYRYLGEQEEV' A
#
# COMPACT_ATOMS: atom_id res chain seq x y z
N MET A 1 11.03 10.05 -19.30
CA MET A 1 10.65 11.04 -18.27
C MET A 1 9.72 10.29 -17.35
N VAL A 2 10.02 10.23 -16.05
CA VAL A 2 9.22 9.40 -15.14
C VAL A 2 7.86 10.07 -14.95
N THR A 3 6.76 9.32 -15.11
CA THR A 3 5.40 9.85 -14.93
C THR A 3 4.98 9.82 -13.45
N ILE A 4 3.90 10.52 -13.11
CA ILE A 4 3.36 10.49 -11.75
C ILE A 4 2.89 9.08 -11.41
N GLU A 5 2.27 8.40 -12.37
CA GLU A 5 1.80 7.02 -12.27
C GLU A 5 2.95 6.06 -11.95
N GLU A 6 4.09 6.18 -12.64
CA GLU A 6 5.28 5.35 -12.36
C GLU A 6 5.84 5.56 -10.94
N TYR A 7 5.79 6.79 -10.40
CA TYR A 7 6.15 7.04 -9.00
C TYR A 7 5.14 6.47 -8.02
N VAL A 8 3.85 6.53 -8.35
CA VAL A 8 2.77 5.99 -7.51
C VAL A 8 2.84 4.46 -7.47
N GLU A 9 3.08 3.80 -8.61
CA GLU A 9 3.27 2.34 -8.68
C GLU A 9 4.44 1.89 -7.80
N GLN A 10 5.60 2.54 -7.93
CA GLN A 10 6.76 2.26 -7.06
C GLN A 10 6.46 2.49 -5.57
N THR A 11 5.67 3.52 -5.26
CA THR A 11 5.25 3.79 -3.87
C THR A 11 4.35 2.69 -3.33
N ILE A 12 3.38 2.22 -4.13
CA ILE A 12 2.49 1.11 -3.78
C ILE A 12 3.28 -0.18 -3.59
N GLU A 13 4.28 -0.47 -4.43
CA GLU A 13 5.16 -1.64 -4.25
C GLU A 13 5.90 -1.58 -2.92
N LYS A 14 6.51 -0.44 -2.59
CA LYS A 14 7.22 -0.26 -1.31
C LYS A 14 6.31 -0.37 -0.10
N LEU A 15 5.09 0.17 -0.19
CA LEU A 15 4.07 0.02 0.85
C LEU A 15 3.65 -1.44 1.02
N ARG A 16 3.49 -2.19 -0.09
CA ARG A 16 3.22 -3.63 -0.05
C ARG A 16 4.36 -4.41 0.61
N GLU A 17 5.61 -4.11 0.26
CA GLU A 17 6.79 -4.71 0.90
C GLU A 17 6.84 -4.43 2.41
N ALA A 18 6.59 -3.18 2.81
CA ALA A 18 6.52 -2.79 4.22
C ALA A 18 5.40 -3.55 4.95
N ASN A 19 4.22 -3.66 4.33
CA ASN A 19 3.09 -4.39 4.89
C ASN A 19 3.41 -5.88 5.09
N LEU A 20 4.13 -6.51 4.15
CA LEU A 20 4.60 -7.88 4.27
C LEU A 20 5.62 -8.07 5.40
N LEU A 21 6.52 -7.10 5.59
CA LEU A 21 7.48 -7.13 6.70
C LEU A 21 6.79 -7.01 8.06
N LEU A 22 5.73 -6.21 8.15
CA LEU A 22 4.94 -6.03 9.37
C LEU A 22 4.24 -7.32 9.84
N ASN A 23 4.01 -8.31 8.97
CA ASN A 23 3.53 -9.64 9.40
C ASN A 23 4.46 -10.27 10.46
N LYS A 24 5.79 -10.06 10.33
CA LYS A 24 6.76 -10.56 11.32
C LYS A 24 6.74 -9.77 12.63
N VAL A 25 6.32 -8.51 12.56
CA VAL A 25 6.13 -7.67 13.75
C VAL A 25 4.84 -8.05 14.46
N TYR A 26 3.77 -8.33 13.70
CA TYR A 26 2.48 -8.77 14.21
C TYR A 26 2.57 -10.02 15.10
N GLU A 27 3.48 -10.95 14.80
CA GLU A 27 3.77 -12.12 15.66
C GLU A 27 4.21 -11.74 17.08
N LYS A 28 4.67 -10.49 17.29
CA LYS A 28 5.22 -9.98 18.55
C LYS A 28 4.41 -8.82 19.13
N ASP A 29 3.74 -8.05 18.28
CA ASP A 29 2.99 -6.86 18.64
C ASP A 29 1.76 -6.70 17.74
N SER A 30 0.57 -6.86 18.33
CA SER A 30 -0.69 -6.74 17.63
C SER A 30 -0.94 -5.34 17.06
N PHE A 31 -0.28 -4.29 17.58
CA PHE A 31 -0.38 -2.93 17.03
C PHE A 31 0.09 -2.86 15.58
N ALA A 32 0.98 -3.78 15.15
CA ALA A 32 1.38 -3.89 13.75
C ALA A 32 0.16 -4.04 12.82
N ARG A 33 -0.93 -4.67 13.28
CA ARG A 33 -2.15 -4.83 12.49
C ARG A 33 -2.78 -3.49 12.09
N GLU A 34 -2.82 -2.54 13.02
CA GLU A 34 -3.39 -1.20 12.76
C GLU A 34 -2.58 -0.49 11.68
N ILE A 35 -1.25 -0.55 11.76
CA ILE A 35 -0.36 0.01 10.73
C ILE A 35 -0.57 -0.68 9.37
N GLN A 36 -0.76 -2.01 9.35
CA GLN A 36 -1.00 -2.76 8.12
C GLN A 36 -2.32 -2.36 7.45
N ASP A 37 -3.36 -2.08 8.24
CA ASP A 37 -4.65 -1.61 7.76
C ASP A 37 -4.53 -0.16 7.21
N ASP A 38 -3.80 0.73 7.90
CA ASP A 38 -3.49 2.09 7.41
C ASP A 38 -2.72 2.06 6.07
N ILE A 39 -1.72 1.19 5.96
CA ILE A 39 -0.96 1.02 4.72
C ILE A 39 -1.88 0.55 3.57
N ALA A 40 -2.82 -0.35 3.85
CA ALA A 40 -3.78 -0.80 2.86
C ALA A 40 -4.68 0.34 2.36
N GLU A 41 -5.17 1.20 3.27
CA GLU A 41 -5.97 2.38 2.91
C GLU A 41 -5.17 3.39 2.06
N ILE A 42 -3.91 3.64 2.42
CA ILE A 42 -3.02 4.52 1.65
C ILE A 42 -2.82 3.97 0.23
N MET A 43 -2.52 2.66 0.10
CA MET A 43 -2.35 2.03 -1.22
C MET A 43 -3.62 2.17 -2.06
N ASN A 44 -4.80 1.91 -1.49
CA ASN A 44 -6.07 2.04 -2.20
C ASN A 44 -6.33 3.48 -2.65
N THR A 45 -6.05 4.46 -1.77
CA THR A 45 -6.20 5.89 -2.10
C THR A 45 -5.28 6.30 -3.26
N LEU A 46 -4.03 5.81 -3.24
CA LEU A 46 -3.06 6.08 -4.31
C LEU A 46 -3.53 5.48 -5.65
N ARG A 47 -3.99 4.23 -5.66
CA ARG A 47 -4.52 3.59 -6.87
C ARG A 47 -5.74 4.32 -7.42
N TYR A 48 -6.70 4.62 -6.57
CA TYR A 48 -7.93 5.31 -6.96
C TYR A 48 -7.63 6.68 -7.59
N ARG A 49 -6.78 7.49 -6.94
CA ARG A 49 -6.54 8.88 -7.39
C ARG A 49 -5.62 9.02 -8.59
N TYR A 50 -4.64 8.13 -8.75
CA TYR A 50 -3.57 8.31 -9.73
C TYR A 50 -3.55 7.25 -10.81
N LEU A 51 -3.99 6.03 -10.52
CA LEU A 51 -4.01 4.93 -11.50
C LEU A 51 -5.42 4.68 -12.05
N GLY A 52 -6.43 5.33 -11.45
CA GLY A 52 -7.82 5.26 -11.89
C GLY A 52 -8.36 3.83 -11.86
N GLU A 53 -7.97 3.02 -10.86
CA GLU A 53 -8.42 1.63 -10.73
C GLU A 53 -9.94 1.57 -10.95
N GLN A 54 -10.29 1.01 -12.11
CA GLN A 54 -11.63 0.70 -12.58
C GLN A 54 -12.15 -0.43 -11.68
N GLU A 55 -13.34 -0.24 -11.10
CA GLU A 55 -14.09 -1.37 -10.55
C GLU A 55 -14.28 -2.40 -11.69
N GLU A 56 -13.53 -3.51 -11.66
CA GLU A 56 -13.96 -4.72 -12.37
C GLU A 56 -15.24 -5.21 -11.65
N VAL A 57 -16.38 -4.99 -12.32
CA VAL A 57 -17.73 -5.44 -11.92
C VAL A 57 -17.85 -6.96 -12.04
#